data_AF-A0A345XVJ2-F1
#
_entry.id   AF-A0A345XVJ2-F1
#
_cell.length_a   1.000
_cell.length_b   1.000
_cell.length_c   1.000
_cell.angle_alpha   90.00
_cell.angle_beta   90.00
_cell.angle_gamma   90.00
#
_symmetry.space_group_name_H-M   'P 1'
#
loop_
_entity.id
_entity.type
_entity.pdbx_description
1 polymer ?
#
loop_
_entity_poly.entity_id
_entity_poly.type
_entity_poly.pdbx_seq_one_letter_code
_entity_poly.pdbx_strand_id
1 'polypeptide(L)'
;MSTPGSSARRRTRSSGLAALAPQRRPRWLAVRSLGRQFGCNGWGIGAVTGAPDTLEALFGRLLPQHTYATAVPLQAAMAAWLRDEASAAHLAAQRARYAAARAEAVRRLREELRCPDDAYVAGSCAAYLLLRVPPWYAAAGHPDGDYRRHCLLPAGVLLGEGHMSTPGLAPRDPHGHVRLYLGPGEEAVGGALGRLAARELGWYGPRSGTAPQSRRVSSR
;
A
#
# COMPACT_ATOMS: atom_id res chain seq x y z
N MET A 1 10.34 45.25 -35.55
CA MET A 1 9.15 45.00 -34.70
C MET A 1 9.42 43.78 -33.87
N SER A 2 9.80 43.97 -32.60
CA SER A 2 10.27 42.91 -31.72
C SER A 2 9.29 42.77 -30.56
N THR A 3 8.62 41.62 -30.46
CA THR A 3 7.75 41.28 -29.32
C THR A 3 8.60 40.81 -28.13
N PRO A 4 8.49 41.41 -26.94
CA PRO A 4 9.12 40.89 -25.74
C PRO A 4 8.34 39.69 -25.21
N GLY A 5 9.04 38.55 -25.08
CA GLY A 5 8.51 37.32 -24.48
C GLY A 5 8.26 37.51 -22.99
N SER A 6 6.99 37.42 -22.59
CA SER A 6 6.54 37.41 -21.21
C SER A 6 7.02 36.14 -20.49
N SER A 7 8.11 36.28 -19.72
CA SER A 7 8.57 35.27 -18.77
C SER A 7 7.63 35.25 -17.56
N ALA A 8 6.56 34.47 -17.66
CA ALA A 8 5.68 34.19 -16.53
C ALA A 8 6.43 33.32 -15.50
N ARG A 9 7.15 33.97 -14.59
CA ARG A 9 7.67 33.34 -13.36
C ARG A 9 6.48 32.75 -12.60
N ARG A 10 6.31 31.42 -12.71
CA ARG A 10 5.42 30.63 -11.86
C ARG A 10 5.90 30.79 -10.42
N ARG A 11 5.32 31.74 -9.69
CA ARG A 11 5.45 31.84 -8.23
C ARG A 11 4.82 30.57 -7.67
N THR A 12 5.63 29.56 -7.38
CA THR A 12 5.25 28.46 -6.50
C THR A 12 4.88 29.09 -5.16
N ARG A 13 3.58 29.25 -4.90
CA ARG A 13 3.09 29.61 -3.57
C ARG A 13 3.67 28.57 -2.62
N SER A 14 4.57 28.99 -1.72
CA SER A 14 5.02 28.17 -0.59
C SER A 14 3.88 28.07 0.43
N SER A 15 2.74 27.51 0.02
CA SER A 15 1.65 27.17 0.92
C SER A 15 2.05 25.89 1.65
N GLY A 16 2.82 26.06 2.70
CA GLY A 16 3.29 25.00 3.58
C GLY A 16 3.82 25.57 4.88
N LEU A 17 4.06 24.70 5.86
CA LEU A 17 4.54 25.01 7.22
C LEU A 17 5.73 26.00 7.24
N ALA A 18 6.51 26.09 6.16
CA ALA A 18 7.58 27.06 5.96
C ALA A 18 7.12 28.54 6.03
N ALA A 19 5.86 28.84 5.71
CA ALA A 19 5.29 30.19 5.78
C ALA A 19 4.98 30.65 7.21
N LEU A 20 4.94 29.73 8.19
CA LEU A 20 4.75 30.08 9.60
C LEU A 20 6.05 30.59 10.22
N ALA A 21 5.93 31.55 11.14
CA ALA A 21 7.03 31.97 12.01
C ALA A 21 7.63 30.74 12.72
N PRO A 22 8.97 30.64 12.90
CA PRO A 22 9.63 29.44 13.45
C PRO A 22 8.99 28.92 14.75
N GLN A 23 8.58 29.81 15.65
CA GLN A 23 7.98 29.49 16.96
C GLN A 23 6.56 28.90 16.85
N ARG A 24 5.89 29.09 15.71
CA ARG A 24 4.54 28.61 15.43
C ARG A 24 4.53 27.39 14.50
N ARG A 25 5.71 26.93 14.04
CA ARG A 25 5.79 25.73 13.23
C ARG A 25 5.53 24.52 14.13
N PRO A 26 4.55 23.66 13.79
CA PRO A 26 4.35 22.42 14.53
C PRO A 26 5.63 21.59 14.47
N ARG A 27 5.93 20.83 15.53
CA ARG A 27 7.01 19.86 15.48
C ARG A 27 6.59 18.74 14.52
N TRP A 28 7.31 18.61 13.41
CA TRP A 28 7.07 17.56 12.43
C TRP A 28 8.38 16.93 12.00
N LEU A 29 8.31 15.65 11.68
CA LEU A 29 9.38 14.87 11.09
C LEU A 29 8.77 14.12 9.90
N ALA A 30 9.21 14.44 8.68
CA ALA A 30 8.81 13.69 7.50
C ALA A 30 9.88 12.62 7.24
N VAL A 31 9.40 11.40 7.02
CA VAL A 31 10.24 10.27 6.65
C VAL A 31 9.80 9.78 5.28
N ARG A 32 10.76 9.54 4.40
CA ARG A 32 10.52 9.06 3.04
C ARG A 32 11.42 7.86 2.76
N SER A 33 10.81 6.73 2.41
CA SER A 33 11.55 5.56 1.90
C SER A 33 11.81 5.74 0.41
N LEU A 34 13.07 5.87 0.02
CA LEU A 34 13.45 5.97 -1.40
C LEU A 34 13.48 4.58 -2.05
N GLY A 35 13.79 3.54 -1.28
CA GLY A 35 13.73 2.14 -1.73
C GLY A 35 12.37 1.75 -2.33
N ARG A 36 11.28 2.00 -1.60
CA ARG A 36 9.92 1.69 -2.10
C ARG A 36 9.50 2.54 -3.27
N GLN A 37 9.96 3.79 -3.28
CA GLN A 37 9.55 4.74 -4.27
C GLN A 37 10.17 4.49 -5.64
N PHE A 38 11.41 4.00 -5.69
CA PHE A 38 12.17 3.76 -6.93
C PHE A 38 12.46 2.28 -7.19
N GLY A 39 11.81 1.36 -6.46
CA GLY A 39 11.97 -0.09 -6.68
C GLY A 39 13.30 -0.68 -6.18
N CYS A 40 14.04 0.04 -5.35
CA CYS A 40 15.32 -0.40 -4.76
C CYS A 40 15.19 -0.72 -3.26
N ASN A 41 14.18 -1.51 -2.88
CA ASN A 41 13.87 -1.85 -1.48
C ASN A 41 15.08 -2.38 -0.68
N GLY A 42 15.98 -3.12 -1.31
CA GLY A 42 17.17 -3.69 -0.68
C GLY A 42 18.27 -2.68 -0.36
N TRP A 43 18.19 -1.43 -0.83
CA TRP A 43 19.25 -0.44 -0.64
C TRP A 43 19.24 0.21 0.75
N GLY A 44 18.14 0.09 1.50
CA GLY A 44 18.02 0.68 2.83
C GLY A 44 18.07 2.21 2.86
N ILE A 45 17.82 2.88 1.72
CA ILE A 45 17.92 4.34 1.62
C ILE A 45 16.57 5.02 1.86
N GLY A 46 16.61 6.03 2.73
CA GLY A 46 15.52 6.96 2.97
C GLY A 46 16.04 8.39 3.12
N ALA A 47 15.10 9.32 3.25
CA ALA A 47 15.37 10.71 3.58
C ALA A 47 14.49 11.11 4.77
N VAL A 48 15.04 11.94 5.64
CA VAL A 48 14.33 12.51 6.79
C VAL A 48 14.43 14.04 6.70
N THR A 49 13.33 14.71 6.96
CA THR A 49 13.27 16.18 7.00
C THR A 49 12.57 16.59 8.28
N GLY A 50 13.18 17.53 9.01
CA GLY A 50 12.67 17.99 10.31
C GLY A 50 13.44 19.23 10.79
N ALA A 51 13.18 19.63 12.04
CA ALA A 51 13.91 20.73 12.67
C ALA A 51 15.40 20.36 12.86
N PRO A 52 16.34 21.31 12.65
CA PRO A 52 17.78 21.04 12.77
C PRO A 52 18.17 20.36 14.09
N ASP A 53 17.70 20.88 15.22
CA ASP A 53 18.01 20.30 16.55
C ASP A 53 17.50 18.86 16.71
N THR A 54 16.36 18.54 16.08
CA THR A 54 15.82 17.17 16.05
C THR A 54 16.68 16.26 15.18
N LEU A 55 17.12 16.74 14.01
CA LEU A 55 18.00 15.97 13.12
C LEU A 55 19.36 15.73 13.78
N GLU A 56 19.94 16.73 14.44
CA GLU A 56 21.20 16.61 15.18
C GLU A 56 21.08 15.59 16.32
N ALA A 57 20.01 15.67 17.11
CA ALA A 57 19.76 14.69 18.17
C ALA A 57 19.62 13.26 17.63
N LEU A 58 18.88 13.07 16.54
CA LEU A 58 18.65 11.75 15.95
C LEU A 58 19.88 11.19 15.23
N PHE A 59 20.50 11.95 14.34
CA PHE A 59 21.53 11.47 13.41
C PHE A 59 22.95 11.77 13.87
N GLY A 60 23.18 12.90 14.55
CA GLY A 60 24.49 13.27 15.08
C GLY A 60 24.82 12.55 16.39
N ARG A 61 23.79 12.31 17.24
CA ARG A 61 23.99 11.76 18.59
C ARG A 61 23.50 10.32 18.77
N LEU A 62 22.26 10.03 18.41
CA LEU A 62 21.65 8.72 18.68
C LEU A 62 22.04 7.65 17.66
N LEU A 63 21.93 7.93 16.36
CA LEU A 63 22.19 6.94 15.30
C LEU A 63 23.58 6.28 15.40
N PRO A 64 24.69 7.01 15.64
CA PRO A 64 26.02 6.41 15.74
C PRO A 64 26.16 5.42 16.91
N GLN A 65 25.28 5.49 17.91
CA GLN A 65 25.25 4.53 19.03
C GLN A 65 24.62 3.19 18.64
N HIS A 66 23.86 3.15 17.54
CA HIS A 66 23.10 1.97 17.11
C HIS A 66 23.60 1.39 15.80
N THR A 67 24.18 2.20 14.91
CA THR A 67 24.63 1.74 13.60
C THR A 67 25.65 2.69 12.98
N TYR A 68 26.41 2.18 12.01
CA TYR A 68 27.29 2.98 11.17
C TYR A 68 26.54 3.41 9.90
N ALA A 69 26.88 4.56 9.33
CA ALA A 69 26.35 5.00 8.05
C ALA A 69 26.98 4.19 6.90
N THR A 70 26.44 3.01 6.58
CA THR A 70 27.13 1.99 5.76
C THR A 70 26.78 1.94 4.27
N ALA A 71 26.09 2.93 3.70
CA ALA A 71 25.60 2.86 2.32
C ALA A 71 26.05 4.02 1.42
N VAL A 72 27.23 4.61 1.64
CA VAL A 72 27.70 5.81 0.92
C VAL A 72 27.65 5.67 -0.61
N PRO A 73 28.12 4.55 -1.24
CA PRO A 73 28.01 4.40 -2.69
C PRO A 73 26.56 4.41 -3.20
N LEU A 74 25.64 3.77 -2.45
CA LEU A 74 24.22 3.73 -2.80
C LEU A 74 23.57 5.10 -2.60
N GLN A 75 24.00 5.88 -1.61
CA GLN A 75 23.55 7.27 -1.40
C GLN A 75 23.99 8.15 -2.56
N ALA A 76 25.24 8.02 -3.02
CA ALA A 76 25.74 8.73 -4.19
C ALA A 76 24.95 8.36 -5.46
N ALA A 77 24.68 7.08 -5.68
CA ALA A 77 23.87 6.61 -6.80
C ALA A 77 22.44 7.16 -6.75
N MET A 78 21.77 7.13 -5.59
CA MET A 78 20.44 7.71 -5.42
C MET A 78 20.45 9.23 -5.62
N ALA A 79 21.47 9.94 -5.14
CA ALA A 79 21.62 11.38 -5.35
C ALA A 79 21.85 11.74 -6.83
N ALA A 80 22.56 10.89 -7.59
CA ALA A 80 22.68 11.03 -9.03
C ALA A 80 21.33 10.80 -9.72
N TRP A 81 20.64 9.70 -9.39
CA TRP A 81 19.32 9.38 -9.92
C TRP A 81 18.28 10.48 -9.68
N LEU A 82 18.23 11.04 -8.47
CA LEU A 82 17.28 12.11 -8.12
C LEU A 82 17.49 13.41 -8.90
N ARG A 83 18.68 13.63 -9.49
CA ARG A 83 18.98 14.79 -10.35
C ARG A 83 18.62 14.54 -11.81
N ASP A 84 18.37 13.28 -12.19
CA ASP A 84 17.96 12.89 -13.54
C ASP A 84 16.45 13.09 -13.73
N GLU A 85 16.04 13.67 -14.86
CA GLU A 85 14.63 13.84 -15.23
C GLU A 85 13.90 12.51 -15.38
N ALA A 86 14.62 11.44 -15.74
CA ALA A 86 14.10 10.07 -15.80
C ALA A 86 13.51 9.62 -14.45
N SER A 87 14.01 10.15 -13.33
CA SER A 87 13.44 9.85 -12.01
C SER A 87 12.01 10.38 -11.86
N ALA A 88 11.70 11.56 -12.39
CA ALA A 88 10.36 12.12 -12.37
C ALA A 88 9.41 11.35 -13.31
N ALA A 89 9.90 11.00 -14.50
CA ALA A 89 9.16 10.18 -15.46
C ALA A 89 8.83 8.79 -14.86
N HIS A 90 9.80 8.16 -14.18
CA HIS A 90 9.60 6.90 -13.47
C HIS A 90 8.47 7.00 -12.43
N LEU A 91 8.44 8.06 -11.63
CA LEU A 91 7.39 8.27 -10.63
C LEU A 91 6.01 8.49 -11.26
N ALA A 92 5.95 9.24 -12.37
CA ALA A 92 4.71 9.44 -13.10
C ALA A 92 4.17 8.10 -13.64
N ALA A 93 5.02 7.30 -14.28
CA ALA A 93 4.68 5.97 -14.76
C ALA A 93 4.25 5.04 -13.62
N GLN A 94 4.95 5.07 -12.48
CA GLN A 94 4.58 4.30 -11.30
C GLN A 94 3.20 4.71 -10.75
N ARG A 95 2.90 6.01 -10.65
CA ARG A 95 1.58 6.49 -10.22
C ARG A 95 0.47 6.03 -11.17
N ALA A 96 0.69 6.10 -12.47
CA ALA A 96 -0.26 5.64 -13.48
C ALA A 96 -0.54 4.14 -13.32
N ARG A 97 0.50 3.31 -13.16
CA ARG A 97 0.35 1.87 -12.92
C ARG A 97 -0.47 1.55 -11.66
N TYR A 98 -0.19 2.23 -10.55
CA TYR A 98 -0.96 2.05 -9.32
C TYR A 98 -2.41 2.53 -9.45
N ALA A 99 -2.67 3.60 -10.22
CA ALA A 99 -4.02 4.09 -10.48
C ALA A 99 -4.82 3.08 -11.30
N ALA A 100 -4.24 2.53 -12.36
CA ALA A 100 -4.86 1.49 -13.19
C ALA A 100 -5.16 0.22 -12.38
N ALA A 101 -4.17 -0.30 -11.65
CA ALA A 101 -4.36 -1.47 -10.80
C ALA A 101 -5.43 -1.24 -9.71
N ARG A 102 -5.51 -0.03 -9.14
CA ARG A 102 -6.56 0.31 -8.17
C ARG A 102 -7.94 0.34 -8.79
N ALA A 103 -8.08 0.98 -9.96
CA ALA A 103 -9.35 1.07 -10.67
C ALA A 103 -9.87 -0.34 -11.00
N GLU A 104 -9.01 -1.21 -11.51
CA GLU A 104 -9.37 -2.60 -11.79
C GLU A 104 -9.73 -3.39 -10.53
N ALA A 105 -8.97 -3.23 -9.44
CA ALA A 105 -9.31 -3.87 -8.17
C ALA A 105 -10.69 -3.45 -7.67
N VAL A 106 -11.00 -2.14 -7.68
CA VAL A 106 -12.29 -1.60 -7.26
C VAL A 106 -13.43 -2.14 -8.14
N ARG A 107 -13.24 -2.15 -9.46
CA ARG A 107 -14.21 -2.70 -10.41
C ARG A 107 -14.54 -4.16 -10.08
N ARG A 108 -13.52 -5.02 -9.94
CA ARG A 108 -13.74 -6.44 -9.63
C ARG A 108 -14.29 -6.71 -8.23
N LEU A 109 -13.87 -5.92 -7.24
CA LEU A 109 -14.45 -6.00 -5.89
C LEU A 109 -15.95 -5.79 -5.94
N ARG A 110 -16.40 -4.78 -6.69
CA ARG A 110 -17.83 -4.47 -6.85
C ARG A 110 -18.56 -5.50 -7.71
N GLU A 111 -18.03 -5.83 -8.89
CA GLU A 111 -18.75 -6.60 -9.90
C GLU A 111 -18.67 -8.12 -9.67
N GLU A 112 -17.47 -8.64 -9.36
CA GLU A 112 -17.22 -10.08 -9.29
C GLU A 112 -17.35 -10.59 -7.84
N LEU A 113 -16.73 -9.89 -6.89
CA LEU A 113 -16.78 -10.25 -5.48
C LEU A 113 -18.00 -9.67 -4.75
N ARG A 114 -18.77 -8.81 -5.43
CA ARG A 114 -20.02 -8.22 -4.93
C ARG A 114 -19.87 -7.48 -3.61
N CYS A 115 -18.70 -6.88 -3.39
CA CYS A 115 -18.41 -6.05 -2.23
C CYS A 115 -19.19 -4.73 -2.32
N PRO A 116 -19.91 -4.32 -1.27
CA PRO A 116 -20.48 -2.98 -1.22
C PRO A 116 -19.38 -1.93 -1.11
N ASP A 117 -19.69 -0.68 -1.49
CA ASP A 117 -18.70 0.41 -1.55
C ASP A 117 -18.12 0.78 -0.17
N ASP A 118 -18.80 0.43 0.92
CA ASP A 118 -18.31 0.63 2.29
C ASP A 118 -17.44 -0.54 2.81
N ALA A 119 -17.32 -1.64 2.06
CA ALA A 119 -16.52 -2.80 2.46
C ALA A 119 -15.03 -2.65 2.13
N TYR A 120 -14.61 -1.57 1.47
CA TYR A 120 -13.21 -1.34 1.16
C TYR A 120 -12.82 0.14 1.20
N VAL A 121 -11.56 0.40 1.56
CA VAL A 121 -10.94 1.71 1.48
C VAL A 121 -9.90 1.67 0.38
N ALA A 122 -10.23 2.28 -0.76
CA ALA A 122 -9.34 2.30 -1.91
C ALA A 122 -8.15 3.26 -1.70
N GLY A 123 -8.38 4.43 -1.10
CA GLY A 123 -7.38 5.50 -0.99
C GLY A 123 -6.91 6.03 -2.35
N SER A 124 -6.10 7.08 -2.36
CA SER A 124 -5.60 7.71 -3.60
C SER A 124 -4.11 7.49 -3.86
N CYS A 125 -3.32 7.17 -2.83
CA CYS A 125 -1.86 7.21 -2.90
C CYS A 125 -1.14 5.94 -2.42
N ALA A 126 -1.77 5.11 -1.60
CA ALA A 126 -1.13 3.94 -1.01
C ALA A 126 -1.05 2.77 -1.99
N ALA A 127 -0.01 1.95 -1.89
CA ALA A 127 0.14 0.73 -2.70
C ALA A 127 -0.80 -0.42 -2.27
N TYR A 128 -1.76 -0.15 -1.39
CA TYR A 128 -2.67 -1.15 -0.83
C TYR A 128 -4.11 -0.62 -0.85
N LEU A 129 -5.06 -1.56 -0.84
CA LEU A 129 -6.45 -1.33 -0.41
C LEU A 129 -6.65 -2.05 0.92
N LEU A 130 -7.52 -1.49 1.76
CA LEU A 130 -8.03 -2.18 2.93
C LEU A 130 -9.40 -2.76 2.60
N LEU A 131 -9.61 -4.04 2.88
CA LEU A 131 -10.85 -4.76 2.64
C LEU A 131 -11.38 -5.27 3.96
N ARG A 132 -12.67 -5.09 4.22
CA ARG A 132 -13.37 -5.72 5.34
C ARG A 132 -13.54 -7.21 5.04
N VAL A 133 -13.30 -8.06 6.03
CA VAL A 133 -13.56 -9.49 5.91
C VAL A 133 -15.07 -9.71 5.73
N PRO A 134 -15.51 -10.57 4.79
CA PRO A 134 -16.92 -10.79 4.56
C PRO A 134 -17.70 -11.22 5.82
N PRO A 135 -18.92 -10.72 6.05
CA PRO A 135 -19.66 -10.98 7.28
C PRO A 135 -20.00 -12.45 7.47
N TRP A 136 -20.24 -13.21 6.39
CA TRP A 136 -20.49 -14.64 6.47
C TRP A 136 -19.31 -15.41 7.06
N TYR A 137 -18.09 -14.99 6.75
CA TYR A 137 -16.88 -15.63 7.28
C TYR A 137 -16.70 -15.27 8.76
N ALA A 138 -16.91 -13.99 9.11
CA ALA A 138 -16.82 -13.53 10.49
C ALA A 138 -17.89 -14.17 11.39
N ALA A 139 -19.13 -14.30 10.91
CA ALA A 139 -20.25 -14.84 11.68
C ALA A 139 -20.21 -16.36 11.85
N ALA A 140 -19.62 -17.08 10.90
CA ALA A 140 -19.53 -18.55 10.95
C ALA A 140 -18.57 -19.07 12.04
N GLY A 141 -17.86 -18.19 12.75
CA GLY A 141 -16.92 -18.58 13.79
C GLY A 141 -15.90 -19.60 13.27
N HIS A 142 -15.45 -19.41 12.01
CA HIS A 142 -14.63 -20.40 11.32
C HIS A 142 -13.45 -20.80 12.22
N PRO A 143 -13.24 -22.11 12.43
CA PRO A 143 -12.31 -22.61 13.46
C PRO A 143 -10.87 -22.15 13.25
N ASP A 144 -10.51 -21.78 12.01
CA ASP A 144 -9.19 -21.25 11.68
C ASP A 144 -9.03 -19.76 11.96
N GLY A 145 -10.12 -18.99 12.11
CA GLY A 145 -10.13 -17.53 12.35
C GLY A 145 -9.47 -16.66 11.27
N ASP A 146 -8.73 -17.26 10.33
CA ASP A 146 -7.85 -16.59 9.39
C ASP A 146 -8.42 -16.63 7.97
N TYR A 147 -9.16 -15.58 7.63
CA TYR A 147 -9.68 -15.37 6.28
C TYR A 147 -8.58 -15.41 5.21
N ARG A 148 -7.34 -15.02 5.53
CA ARG A 148 -6.23 -15.02 4.58
C ARG A 148 -5.83 -16.45 4.23
N ARG A 149 -5.79 -17.35 5.22
CA ARG A 149 -5.59 -18.78 5.00
C ARG A 149 -6.72 -19.36 4.16
N HIS A 150 -7.96 -18.95 4.44
CA HIS A 150 -9.13 -19.37 3.67
C HIS A 150 -9.12 -18.86 2.22
N CYS A 151 -8.50 -17.73 1.92
CA CYS A 151 -8.21 -17.29 0.56
C CYS A 151 -7.06 -18.06 -0.09
N LEU A 152 -5.99 -18.31 0.68
CA LEU A 152 -4.78 -18.92 0.15
C LEU A 152 -5.00 -20.36 -0.30
N LEU A 153 -5.59 -21.20 0.54
CA LEU A 153 -5.69 -22.65 0.28
C LEU A 153 -6.51 -23.00 -0.99
N PRO A 154 -7.74 -22.49 -1.18
CA PRO A 154 -8.55 -22.81 -2.36
C PRO A 154 -8.27 -21.94 -3.59
N ALA A 155 -7.87 -20.68 -3.42
CA ALA A 155 -7.73 -19.72 -4.53
C ALA A 155 -6.27 -19.37 -4.87
N GLY A 156 -5.30 -19.78 -4.05
CA GLY A 156 -3.90 -19.40 -4.25
C GLY A 156 -3.70 -17.89 -4.16
N VAL A 157 -4.42 -17.23 -3.24
CA VAL A 157 -4.35 -15.77 -3.03
C VAL A 157 -4.00 -15.48 -1.58
N LEU A 158 -2.77 -15.03 -1.35
CA LEU A 158 -2.33 -14.57 -0.04
C LEU A 158 -2.62 -13.07 0.12
N LEU A 159 -3.64 -12.74 0.90
CA LEU A 159 -3.92 -11.37 1.30
C LEU A 159 -2.98 -10.93 2.43
N GLY A 160 -2.68 -9.63 2.47
CA GLY A 160 -1.97 -9.02 3.58
C GLY A 160 -2.85 -8.92 4.82
N GLU A 161 -2.23 -8.91 5.98
CA GLU A 161 -2.94 -8.68 7.24
C GLU A 161 -3.50 -7.26 7.32
N GLY A 162 -4.74 -7.08 7.79
CA GLY A 162 -5.40 -5.78 7.83
C GLY A 162 -4.79 -4.81 8.83
N HIS A 163 -4.23 -5.33 9.92
CA HIS A 163 -3.59 -4.50 10.93
C HIS A 163 -2.09 -4.31 10.66
N MET A 164 -1.59 -3.16 11.10
CA MET A 164 -0.17 -3.02 11.45
C MET A 164 -0.19 -2.82 12.96
N SER A 165 0.13 -3.86 13.72
CA SER A 165 0.04 -3.82 15.19
C SER A 165 0.86 -2.65 15.73
N THR A 166 0.27 -1.83 16.60
CA THR A 166 1.05 -0.98 17.50
C THR A 166 1.83 -1.92 18.43
N PRO A 167 3.16 -1.84 18.51
CA PRO A 167 3.92 -2.68 19.42
C PRO A 167 3.35 -2.62 20.84
N GLY A 168 3.10 -3.79 21.45
CA GLY A 168 2.59 -3.90 22.81
C GLY A 168 1.07 -3.79 22.98
N LEU A 169 0.30 -3.61 21.91
CA LEU A 169 -1.17 -3.64 21.98
C LEU A 169 -1.74 -4.75 21.11
N ALA A 170 -2.56 -5.60 21.73
CA ALA A 170 -3.40 -6.53 20.99
C ALA A 170 -4.35 -5.72 20.08
N PRO A 171 -4.50 -6.11 18.80
CA PRO A 171 -5.48 -5.50 17.92
C PRO A 171 -6.88 -5.62 18.53
N ARG A 172 -7.67 -4.54 18.49
CA ARG A 172 -9.08 -4.59 18.93
C ARG A 172 -9.93 -5.51 18.06
N ASP A 173 -9.54 -5.67 16.80
CA ASP A 173 -10.16 -6.57 15.84
C ASP A 173 -9.06 -7.08 14.88
N PRO A 174 -8.36 -8.17 15.23
CA PRO A 174 -7.25 -8.67 14.43
C PRO A 174 -7.67 -9.24 13.08
N HIS A 175 -8.96 -9.52 12.88
CA HIS A 175 -9.44 -10.29 11.74
C HIS A 175 -10.54 -9.59 10.94
N GLY A 176 -10.98 -8.38 11.32
CA GLY A 176 -12.03 -7.67 10.58
C GLY A 176 -11.60 -7.13 9.23
N HIS A 177 -10.29 -7.03 8.96
CA HIS A 177 -9.78 -6.48 7.70
C HIS A 177 -8.57 -7.26 7.15
N VAL A 178 -8.40 -7.17 5.84
CA VAL A 178 -7.25 -7.67 5.08
C VAL A 178 -6.77 -6.60 4.09
N ARG A 179 -5.51 -6.70 3.64
CA ARG A 179 -4.93 -5.77 2.66
C ARG A 179 -4.71 -6.45 1.32
N LEU A 180 -5.10 -5.76 0.25
CA LEU A 180 -4.77 -6.12 -1.12
C LEU A 180 -3.59 -5.26 -1.58
N TYR A 181 -2.46 -5.89 -1.90
CA TYR A 181 -1.28 -5.19 -2.43
C TYR A 181 -1.38 -5.01 -3.94
N LEU A 182 -1.23 -3.77 -4.41
CA LEU A 182 -1.36 -3.40 -5.81
C LEU A 182 -0.04 -3.43 -6.61
N GLY A 183 1.10 -3.63 -5.94
CA GLY A 183 2.41 -3.56 -6.58
C GLY A 183 2.64 -4.52 -7.74
N PRO A 184 2.05 -5.74 -7.76
CA PRO A 184 2.17 -6.65 -8.91
C PRO A 184 1.54 -6.12 -10.21
N GLY A 185 0.69 -5.09 -10.15
CA GLY A 185 0.04 -4.49 -11.31
C GLY A 185 -1.35 -5.05 -11.61
N GLU A 186 -1.98 -4.48 -12.63
CA GLU A 186 -3.40 -4.69 -12.98
C GLU A 186 -3.72 -6.15 -13.26
N GLU A 187 -2.98 -6.80 -14.17
CA GLU A 187 -3.22 -8.19 -14.58
C GLU A 187 -3.14 -9.16 -13.39
N ALA A 188 -2.09 -9.05 -12.57
CA ALA A 188 -1.88 -9.92 -11.43
C ALA A 188 -2.95 -9.71 -10.35
N VAL A 189 -3.34 -8.45 -10.08
CA VAL A 189 -4.43 -8.12 -9.16
C VAL A 189 -5.76 -8.65 -9.68
N GLY A 190 -6.07 -8.39 -10.95
CA GLY A 190 -7.29 -8.87 -11.60
C GLY A 190 -7.40 -10.39 -11.57
N GLY A 191 -6.32 -11.09 -11.92
CA GLY A 191 -6.25 -12.55 -11.86
C GLY A 191 -6.41 -13.10 -10.44
N ALA A 192 -5.85 -12.43 -9.42
CA ALA A 192 -6.05 -12.82 -8.02
C ALA A 192 -7.52 -12.68 -7.58
N LEU A 193 -8.16 -11.55 -7.88
CA LEU A 193 -9.56 -11.32 -7.54
C LEU A 193 -10.49 -12.28 -8.30
N GLY A 194 -10.19 -12.57 -9.56
CA GLY A 194 -10.93 -13.57 -10.35
C GLY A 194 -10.85 -14.97 -9.73
N ARG A 195 -9.69 -15.38 -9.20
CA ARG A 195 -9.57 -16.66 -8.48
C ARG A 195 -10.38 -16.68 -7.18
N LEU A 196 -10.44 -15.57 -6.44
CA LEU A 196 -11.32 -15.48 -5.26
C LEU A 196 -12.78 -15.61 -5.66
N ALA A 197 -13.21 -14.92 -6.72
CA ALA A 197 -14.57 -14.97 -7.22
C ALA A 197 -14.97 -16.38 -7.70
N ALA A 198 -14.08 -17.07 -8.42
CA ALA A 198 -14.28 -18.44 -8.87
C ALA A 198 -14.41 -19.46 -7.72
N ARG A 199 -13.94 -19.12 -6.52
CA ARG A 199 -14.09 -19.92 -5.30
C ARG A 199 -15.22 -19.42 -4.40
N GLU A 200 -16.04 -18.50 -4.90
CA GLU A 200 -17.14 -17.86 -4.16
C GLU A 200 -16.69 -17.18 -2.85
N LEU A 201 -15.45 -16.71 -2.79
CA LEU A 201 -14.86 -16.02 -1.64
C LEU A 201 -15.16 -14.51 -1.65
N GLY A 202 -16.34 -14.15 -2.15
CA GLY A 202 -16.82 -12.77 -2.21
C GLY A 202 -17.58 -12.36 -0.95
N TRP A 203 -18.24 -11.21 -1.02
CA TRP A 203 -18.96 -10.61 0.11
C TRP A 203 -20.11 -11.45 0.65
N TYR A 204 -20.77 -12.23 -0.21
CA TYR A 204 -21.93 -13.07 0.14
C TYR A 204 -21.58 -14.56 0.34
N GLY A 205 -20.31 -14.93 0.12
CA GLY A 205 -19.85 -16.30 0.28
C GLY A 205 -20.38 -17.26 -0.78
N PRO A 206 -20.23 -18.57 -0.53
CA PRO A 206 -20.76 -19.62 -1.38
C PRO A 206 -22.27 -19.49 -1.52
N ARG A 207 -22.81 -19.69 -2.73
CA ARG A 207 -24.26 -19.73 -2.90
C ARG A 207 -24.79 -20.95 -2.15
N SER A 208 -25.57 -20.71 -1.10
CA SER A 208 -26.34 -21.72 -0.38
C SER A 208 -27.30 -22.42 -1.35
N GLY A 209 -26.85 -23.48 -2.03
CA GLY A 209 -27.63 -24.12 -3.09
C GLY A 209 -27.00 -25.31 -3.77
N THR A 210 -25.68 -25.44 -3.81
CA THR A 210 -25.02 -26.67 -4.26
C THR A 210 -24.68 -27.54 -3.06
N ALA A 211 -25.68 -28.29 -2.59
CA ALA A 211 -25.41 -29.47 -1.79
C ALA A 211 -24.36 -30.32 -2.54
N PRO A 212 -23.26 -30.76 -1.90
CA PRO A 212 -22.32 -31.63 -2.55
C PRO A 212 -23.09 -32.87 -3.01
N GLN A 213 -23.17 -33.08 -4.32
CA GLN A 213 -23.59 -34.38 -4.86
C GLN A 213 -22.61 -35.38 -4.25
N SER A 214 -23.10 -36.17 -3.30
CA SER A 214 -22.34 -37.28 -2.77
C SER A 214 -22.01 -38.18 -3.96
N ARG A 215 -20.74 -38.15 -4.37
CA ARG A 215 -20.22 -39.17 -5.28
C ARG A 215 -20.36 -40.48 -4.54
N ARG A 216 -21.46 -41.20 -4.80
CA ARG A 216 -21.57 -42.62 -4.48
C ARG A 216 -20.42 -43.30 -5.20
N VAL A 217 -19.37 -43.58 -4.46
CA VAL A 217 -18.34 -44.54 -4.88
C VAL A 217 -19.07 -45.87 -4.98
N SER A 218 -19.40 -46.28 -6.21
CA SER A 218 -19.81 -47.65 -6.47
C SER A 218 -18.56 -48.51 -6.38
N SER A 219 -18.39 -49.22 -5.26
CA SER A 219 -17.44 -50.32 -5.17
C SER A 219 -17.87 -51.43 -6.13
N ARG A 220 -16.98 -51.79 -7.05
CA ARG A 220 -16.95 -53.10 -7.70
C ARG A 220 -15.86 -53.92 -7.04
#